data_AF-A0A0F9CXP4-F1
#
_entry.id   AF-A0A0F9CXP4-F1
#
_cell.length_a   1.000
_cell.length_b   1.000
_cell.length_c   1.000
_cell.angle_alpha   90.00
_cell.angle_beta   90.00
_cell.angle_gamma   90.00
#
_symmetry.space_group_name_H-M   'P 1'
#
loop_
_entity.id
_entity.type
_entity.pdbx_description
1 polymer ?
#
loop_
_entity_poly.entity_id
_entity_poly.type
_entity_poly.pdbx_seq_one_letter_code
_entity_poly.pdbx_strand_id
1 'polypeptide(L)' 'MANFKLTISDKKGKSLTKELKEKDANPFVGLNIGNEIDAALVGLSGKIKITGGSDKSGVPMRSDIHG' A
#
# COMPACT_ATOMS: atom_id res chain seq x y z
N MET A 1 12.10 6.32 -12.51
CA MET A 1 11.83 5.02 -11.89
C MET A 1 11.31 5.30 -10.49
N ALA A 2 10.04 4.99 -10.22
CA ALA A 2 9.45 5.23 -8.91
C ALA A 2 9.78 4.04 -8.00
N ASN A 3 10.48 4.28 -6.90
CA ASN A 3 10.62 3.27 -5.85
C ASN A 3 9.34 3.26 -5.02
N PHE A 4 8.70 2.10 -4.94
CA PHE A 4 7.51 1.93 -4.12
C PHE A 4 7.93 1.52 -2.72
N LYS A 5 7.56 2.34 -1.74
CA LYS A 5 7.76 2.04 -0.33
C LYS A 5 6.42 1.63 0.27
N LEU A 6 6.33 0.38 0.72
CA LEU A 6 5.13 -0.13 1.35
C LEU A 6 5.35 -0.25 2.86
N THR A 7 4.49 0.42 3.61
CA THR A 7 4.45 0.33 5.07
C THR A 7 3.28 -0.56 5.46
N ILE A 8 3.58 -1.75 5.99
CA ILE A 8 2.59 -2.70 6.48
C ILE A 8 2.50 -2.54 7.99
N SER A 9 1.34 -2.13 8.48
CA SER A 9 1.06 -2.00 9.91
C SER A 9 0.12 -3.11 10.38
N ASP A 10 0.54 -3.85 11.39
CA ASP A 10 -0.30 -4.81 12.10
C ASP A 10 -1.13 -4.08 13.19
N LYS A 11 -2.35 -4.56 13.47
CA LYS A 11 -3.20 -4.06 14.58
C LYS A 11 -2.52 -4.16 15.94
N LYS A 12 -1.50 -5.02 16.07
CA LYS A 12 -0.65 -5.13 17.27
C LYS A 12 0.37 -4.00 17.42
N GLY A 13 0.38 -3.01 16.52
CA GLY A 13 1.24 -1.82 16.59
C GLY A 13 2.63 -2.00 15.98
N LYS A 14 2.90 -3.11 15.29
CA LYS A 14 4.15 -3.30 14.54
C LYS A 14 3.99 -2.78 13.11
N SER A 15 4.87 -1.88 12.70
CA SER A 15 4.96 -1.40 11.32
C SER A 15 6.25 -1.91 10.68
N LEU A 16 6.13 -2.58 9.54
CA LEU A 16 7.24 -3.02 8.71
C LEU A 16 7.25 -2.20 7.45
N THR A 17 8.41 -1.66 7.11
CA THR A 17 8.62 -0.92 5.86
C THR A 17 9.40 -1.79 4.90
N LYS A 18 8.89 -1.97 3.69
CA LYS A 18 9.53 -2.76 2.64
C LYS A 18 9.60 -1.94 1.36
N GLU A 19 10.75 -1.97 0.70
CA GLU A 19 10.90 -1.41 -0.63
C GLU A 19 10.51 -2.48 -1.65
N LEU A 20 9.58 -2.14 -2.54
CA LEU A 20 9.07 -3.00 -3.61
C LEU A 20 9.52 -2.45 -4.96
N LYS A 21 9.79 -3.38 -5.88
CA LYS A 21 10.06 -3.06 -7.28
C LYS A 21 8.74 -2.91 -8.02
N GLU A 22 8.73 -2.21 -9.16
CA GLU A 22 7.53 -1.96 -9.98
C GLU A 22 6.69 -3.21 -10.26
N LYS A 23 7.33 -4.38 -10.45
CA LYS A 23 6.63 -5.65 -10.70
C LYS A 23 5.69 -6.06 -9.57
N ASP A 24 6.10 -5.83 -8.33
CA ASP A 24 5.30 -6.18 -7.15
C ASP A 24 4.31 -5.06 -6.81
N ALA A 25 4.54 -3.84 -7.34
CA ALA A 25 3.66 -2.68 -7.13
C ALA A 25 2.50 -2.63 -8.13
N ASN A 26 2.64 -3.19 -9.33
CA ASN A 26 1.59 -3.22 -10.36
C ASN A 26 0.20 -3.66 -9.85
N PRO A 27 0.06 -4.71 -9.01
CA PRO A 27 -1.24 -5.13 -8.47
C PRO A 27 -1.90 -4.10 -7.56
N PHE A 28 -1.12 -3.17 -7.00
CA PHE A 28 -1.62 -2.12 -6.10
C PHE A 28 -2.09 -0.88 -6.89
N VAL A 29 -1.76 -0.78 -8.18
CA VAL A 29 -2.14 0.35 -9.03
C VAL A 29 -3.60 0.19 -9.44
N GLY A 30 -4.40 1.24 -9.24
CA GLY A 30 -5.84 1.24 -9.56
C GLY A 30 -6.74 0.74 -8.43
N LEU A 31 -6.19 0.42 -7.26
CA LEU A 31 -6.97 0.14 -6.06
C LEU A 31 -7.24 1.42 -5.27
N ASN A 32 -8.43 1.48 -4.67
CA ASN A 32 -8.84 2.61 -3.86
C ASN A 32 -8.52 2.40 -2.38
N ILE A 33 -8.47 3.51 -1.64
CA ILE A 33 -8.42 3.46 -0.18
C ILE A 33 -9.66 2.74 0.34
N GLY A 34 -9.47 1.74 1.18
CA GLY A 34 -10.53 0.93 1.75
C GLY A 34 -10.66 -0.47 1.15
N ASN A 35 -10.04 -0.73 0.00
CA ASN A 35 -10.03 -2.06 -0.59
C ASN A 35 -9.23 -3.05 0.27
N GLU A 36 -9.76 -4.27 0.36
CA GLU A 36 -9.08 -5.43 0.94
C GLU A 36 -8.43 -6.24 -0.17
N ILE A 37 -7.16 -6.58 0.03
CA ILE A 37 -6.38 -7.42 -0.88
C ILE A 37 -5.65 -8.50 -0.10
N ASP A 38 -5.25 -9.54 -0.83
CA ASP A 38 -4.47 -10.62 -0.26
C ASP A 38 -3.02 -10.15 -0.01
N ALA A 39 -2.54 -10.37 1.22
CA ALA A 39 -1.19 -10.05 1.64
C ALA A 39 -0.14 -10.94 0.94
N ALA A 40 -0.59 -12.02 0.27
CA ALA A 40 0.26 -12.89 -0.53
C ALA A 40 1.06 -12.10 -1.60
N LEU A 41 0.49 -11.02 -2.13
CA LEU A 41 1.13 -10.14 -3.12
C LEU A 41 2.41 -9.47 -2.60
N VAL A 42 2.57 -9.32 -1.28
CA VAL A 42 3.75 -8.71 -0.64
C VAL A 42 4.61 -9.73 0.11
N GLY A 43 4.28 -11.02 0.00
CA GLY A 43 4.95 -12.12 0.69
C GLY A 43 4.55 -12.26 2.15
N LEU A 44 3.35 -11.78 2.52
CA LEU A 44 2.75 -11.97 3.83
C LEU A 44 1.53 -12.88 3.73
N SER A 45 1.06 -13.43 4.85
CA SER A 45 -0.16 -14.24 4.89
C SER A 45 -1.31 -13.44 5.51
N GLY A 46 -2.49 -13.52 4.89
CA GLY A 46 -3.73 -12.90 5.39
C GLY A 46 -4.28 -11.83 4.46
N LYS A 47 -5.23 -11.02 4.96
CA LYS A 47 -5.81 -9.89 4.25
C LYS A 47 -5.23 -8.58 4.76
N ILE A 48 -4.89 -7.69 3.86
CA ILE A 48 -4.49 -6.32 4.18
C ILE A 48 -5.50 -5.35 3.57
N LYS A 49 -5.70 -4.23 4.27
CA LYS A 49 -6.56 -3.13 3.82
C LYS A 49 -5.69 -1.96 3.43
N ILE A 50 -5.96 -1.35 2.28
CA ILE A 50 -5.31 -0.11 1.87
C ILE A 50 -5.88 1.02 2.72
N THR A 51 -5.03 1.61 3.55
CA THR A 51 -5.42 2.71 4.45
C THR A 51 -5.09 4.09 3.88
N GLY A 52 -4.21 4.16 2.88
CA GLY A 52 -3.74 5.42 2.29
C GLY A 52 -2.38 5.26 1.64
N GLY A 53 -1.81 6.40 1.26
CA GLY A 53 -0.49 6.49 0.65
C GLY A 53 -0.06 7.94 0.50
N SER A 54 1.14 8.14 -0.02
CA SER A 54 1.68 9.46 -0.35
C SER A 54 2.31 9.41 -1.73
N ASP A 55 2.17 10.50 -2.49
CA ASP A 55 2.86 10.64 -3.77
C ASP A 55 4.32 11.08 -3.59
N LYS A 56 5.04 11.26 -4.70
CA LYS A 56 6.43 11.73 -4.70
C LYS A 56 6.61 13.12 -4.05
N SER A 57 5.59 13.95 -4.11
CA SER A 57 5.58 15.32 -3.58
C SER A 57 5.18 15.38 -2.10
N GLY A 58 4.84 14.23 -1.48
CA GLY A 58 4.37 14.14 -0.10
C GLY A 58 2.88 14.45 0.06
N VAL A 59 2.13 14.55 -1.03
CA VAL A 59 0.67 14.74 -1.00
C VAL A 59 0.03 13.44 -0.49
N PRO A 60 -0.72 13.47 0.62
CA PRO A 60 -1.40 12.30 1.14
C PRO A 60 -2.59 11.95 0.26
N MET A 61 -2.81 10.67 0.05
CA MET A 61 -4.04 10.18 -0.55
C MET A 61 -5.20 10.39 0.42
N ARG A 62 -6.34 10.87 -0.10
CA ARG A 62 -7.53 11.19 0.68
C ARG A 62 -8.69 10.33 0.16
N SER A 63 -9.38 9.64 1.05
CA SER A 63 -10.44 8.68 0.68
C SER A 63 -11.72 9.34 0.17
N ASP A 64 -11.88 10.64 0.40
CA ASP A 64 -13.01 11.47 -0.04
C ASP A 64 -12.81 12.08 -1.43
N ILE A 65 -11.58 12.04 -1.96
CA ILE A 65 -11.24 12.55 -3.28
C ILE A 65 -11.20 11.37 -4.24
N HIS A 66 -12.14 11.33 -5.18
CA HIS A 66 -12.05 10.42 -6.32
C HIS A 66 -11.02 10.98 -7.30
N GLY A 67 -10.03 10.16 -7.64
CA GLY A 67 -9.00 10.44 -8.65
C GLY A 67 -9.25 9.62 -9.91
#